data_AF-A0A2E6QP15-F1
#
_entry.id   AF-A0A2E6QP15-F1
#
_cell.length_a   1.000
_cell.length_b   1.000
_cell.length_c   1.000
_cell.angle_alpha   90.00
_cell.angle_beta   90.00
_cell.angle_gamma   90.00
#
_symmetry.space_group_name_H-M   'P 1'
#
loop_
_entity.id
_entity.type
_entity.pdbx_description
1 polymer ?
#
loop_
_entity_poly.entity_id
_entity_poly.type
_entity_poly.pdbx_seq_one_letter_code
_entity_poly.pdbx_strand_id
1 'polypeptide(L)'
;MVRHRTSVRDKVRVALNDPMSPMGQFVAGLLLVCVYLSILLLVLEIRSPEIFAAHERAFGMLEAGILTIFAVELIARLVVDIRYFLTWYGAVDVVAILPSLIEFALGALINLSALRVLRLFRFARALKFLRSGGALGGINGRLAPALALTLGLKGVVVAFEVKPWWPAVGDLSLVIGVSGFALAILLGTKLRVVTGRLYAVEDALCRVVGALRDMRWAGAATQDIRSWGVSLEQALKDPTPPNIAGIRCRTSKLEQSLEKEKIGGPNTAGFHRDVEYILHRSLSRTPQLYERYLRYITVCYSGVVIFSVPGLTGFVASILLVYVLGGMYLLIEDMDQPLDFSASSLVSVDLSPIETFNRTEGSLEELPTSIEGVVGCAGETAGVR
;
A
#
# COMPACT_ATOMS: atom_id res chain seq x y z
N MET A 1 4.00 -25.88 30.85
CA MET A 1 3.29 -24.91 29.98
C MET A 1 2.36 -24.06 30.85
N VAL A 2 2.82 -22.88 31.28
CA VAL A 2 1.99 -21.94 32.06
C VAL A 2 1.09 -21.19 31.07
N ARG A 3 -0.20 -21.50 31.08
CA ARG A 3 -1.22 -20.81 30.28
C ARG A 3 -1.44 -19.44 30.91
N HIS A 4 -0.68 -18.41 30.49
CA HIS A 4 -0.97 -17.04 30.87
C HIS A 4 -2.41 -16.72 30.43
N ARG A 5 -3.32 -16.55 31.40
CA ARG A 5 -4.61 -15.89 31.16
C ARG A 5 -4.27 -14.50 30.65
N THR A 6 -4.40 -14.25 29.35
CA THR A 6 -4.32 -12.91 28.80
C THR A 6 -5.41 -12.08 29.47
N SER A 7 -4.99 -11.08 30.25
CA SER A 7 -5.93 -10.20 30.94
C SER A 7 -6.77 -9.47 29.90
N VAL A 8 -8.02 -9.10 30.22
CA VAL A 8 -8.88 -8.31 29.32
C VAL A 8 -8.14 -7.05 28.86
N ARG A 9 -7.30 -6.47 29.72
CA ARG A 9 -6.42 -5.35 29.42
C ARG A 9 -5.39 -5.66 28.33
N ASP A 10 -4.83 -6.87 28.29
CA ASP A 10 -3.84 -7.27 27.28
C ASP A 10 -4.50 -7.47 25.91
N LYS A 11 -5.72 -8.04 25.88
CA LYS A 11 -6.49 -8.18 24.66
C LYS A 11 -6.92 -6.83 24.09
N VAL A 12 -7.35 -5.91 24.95
CA VAL A 12 -7.69 -4.53 24.58
C VAL A 12 -6.44 -3.76 24.12
N ARG A 13 -5.29 -3.97 24.78
CA ARG A 13 -4.00 -3.40 24.37
C ARG A 13 -3.59 -3.87 22.99
N VAL A 14 -3.68 -5.17 22.71
CA VAL A 14 -3.37 -5.73 21.38
C VAL A 14 -4.37 -5.20 20.35
N ALA A 15 -5.67 -5.18 20.63
CA ALA A 15 -6.67 -4.68 19.68
C ALA A 15 -6.53 -3.18 19.35
N LEU A 16 -6.04 -2.35 20.28
CA LEU A 16 -5.90 -0.90 20.08
C LEU A 16 -4.52 -0.47 19.57
N ASN A 17 -3.47 -1.19 19.97
CA ASN A 17 -2.08 -0.82 19.69
C ASN A 17 -1.44 -1.68 18.60
N ASP A 18 -2.02 -2.83 18.25
CA ASP A 18 -1.56 -3.63 17.13
C ASP A 18 -2.48 -3.39 15.91
N PRO A 19 -2.01 -2.59 14.92
CA PRO A 19 -2.77 -2.31 13.72
C PRO A 19 -3.02 -3.56 12.85
N MET A 20 -2.21 -4.61 13.00
CA MET A 20 -2.27 -5.81 12.16
C MET A 20 -3.25 -6.87 12.68
N SER A 21 -3.82 -6.68 13.88
CA SER A 21 -4.88 -7.53 14.40
C SER A 21 -6.20 -7.32 13.62
N PRO A 22 -6.99 -8.36 13.32
CA PRO A 22 -8.27 -8.20 12.60
C PRO A 22 -9.24 -7.25 13.31
N MET A 23 -9.22 -7.23 14.65
CA MET A 23 -10.00 -6.28 15.45
C MET A 23 -9.45 -4.85 15.33
N GLY A 24 -8.13 -4.70 15.28
CA GLY A 24 -7.46 -3.41 15.08
C GLY A 24 -7.78 -2.80 13.72
N GLN A 25 -7.81 -3.61 12.66
CA GLN A 25 -8.21 -3.19 11.31
C GLN A 25 -9.66 -2.72 11.27
N PHE A 26 -10.59 -3.45 11.90
CA PHE A 26 -11.99 -3.04 12.00
C PHE A 26 -12.16 -1.72 12.73
N VAL A 27 -11.52 -1.56 13.91
CA VAL A 27 -11.56 -0.32 14.69
C VAL A 27 -10.97 0.84 13.89
N ALA A 28 -9.83 0.63 13.20
CA ALA A 28 -9.23 1.66 12.36
C ALA A 28 -10.11 2.05 11.17
N GLY A 29 -10.75 1.08 10.51
CA GLY A 29 -11.72 1.32 9.44
C GLY A 29 -12.96 2.09 9.93
N LEU A 30 -13.52 1.71 11.08
CA LEU A 30 -14.64 2.40 11.71
C LEU A 30 -14.29 3.86 12.04
N LEU A 31 -13.13 4.08 12.66
CA LEU A 31 -12.64 5.43 12.98
C LEU A 31 -12.44 6.26 11.71
N LEU A 32 -11.90 5.65 10.65
CA LEU A 32 -11.73 6.31 9.36
C LEU A 32 -13.08 6.77 8.78
N VAL A 33 -14.08 5.89 8.76
CA VAL A 33 -15.44 6.23 8.30
C VAL A 33 -16.03 7.34 9.17
N CYS A 34 -15.84 7.31 10.49
CA CYS A 34 -16.30 8.37 11.40
C CYS A 34 -15.65 9.72 11.11
N VAL A 35 -14.35 9.75 10.80
CA VAL A 35 -13.67 10.99 10.40
C VAL A 35 -14.24 11.50 9.07
N TYR A 36 -14.39 10.63 8.08
CA TYR A 36 -14.95 11.02 6.77
C TYR A 36 -16.36 11.61 6.92
N LEU A 37 -17.23 10.92 7.66
CA LEU A 37 -18.60 11.36 7.94
C LEU A 37 -18.60 12.68 8.71
N SER A 38 -17.74 12.84 9.71
CA SER A 38 -17.63 14.09 10.47
C SER A 38 -17.28 15.28 9.58
N ILE A 39 -16.33 15.11 8.67
CA ILE A 39 -15.88 16.18 7.78
C ILE A 39 -16.98 16.48 6.76
N LEU A 40 -17.65 15.44 6.24
CA LEU A 40 -18.78 15.60 5.32
C LEU A 40 -19.93 16.38 5.96
N LEU A 41 -20.31 16.05 7.20
CA LEU A 41 -21.35 16.78 7.94
C LEU A 41 -20.99 18.27 8.11
N LEU A 42 -19.73 18.56 8.45
CA LEU A 42 -19.22 19.93 8.56
C LEU A 42 -19.29 20.68 7.22
N VAL A 43 -18.93 20.04 6.11
CA VAL A 43 -19.02 20.65 4.77
C VAL A 43 -20.49 20.92 4.40
N LEU A 44 -21.40 19.99 4.71
CA LEU A 44 -22.83 20.17 4.49
C LEU A 44 -23.40 21.33 5.32
N GLU A 45 -23.02 21.43 6.60
CA GLU A 45 -23.42 22.53 7.48
C GLU A 45 -22.98 23.89 6.92
N ILE A 46 -21.75 23.99 6.42
CA ILE A 46 -21.19 25.24 5.88
C ILE A 46 -21.85 25.61 4.55
N ARG A 47 -22.12 24.64 3.67
CA ARG A 47 -22.57 24.92 2.30
C ARG A 47 -24.09 24.96 2.13
N SER A 48 -24.83 24.24 2.96
CA SER A 48 -26.28 24.11 2.85
C SER A 48 -26.96 24.45 4.18
N PRO A 49 -26.87 25.72 4.63
CA PRO A 49 -27.40 26.12 5.93
C PRO A 49 -28.91 25.90 6.06
N GLU A 50 -29.66 25.96 4.96
CA GLU A 50 -31.11 25.70 4.92
C GLU A 50 -31.44 24.24 5.26
N ILE A 51 -30.69 23.29 4.69
CA ILE A 51 -30.86 21.86 4.94
C ILE A 51 -30.47 21.53 6.38
N PHE A 52 -29.38 22.14 6.86
CA PHE A 52 -28.92 21.99 8.23
C PHE A 52 -29.97 22.51 9.23
N ALA A 53 -30.53 23.70 8.99
CA ALA A 53 -31.57 24.27 9.84
C ALA A 53 -32.84 23.39 9.88
N ALA A 54 -33.21 22.77 8.76
CA ALA A 54 -34.36 21.86 8.71
C ALA A 54 -34.13 20.54 9.47
N HIS A 55 -32.87 20.07 9.58
CA HIS A 55 -32.53 18.76 10.16
C HIS A 55 -31.55 18.85 11.34
N GLU A 56 -31.50 19.99 12.03
CA GLU A 56 -30.50 20.30 13.06
C GLU A 56 -30.35 19.17 14.11
N ARG A 57 -31.47 18.60 14.56
CA ARG A 57 -31.47 17.48 15.53
C ARG A 57 -30.77 16.23 14.98
N ALA A 58 -30.99 15.88 13.72
CA ALA A 58 -30.38 14.70 13.10
C ALA A 58 -28.87 14.89 12.92
N PHE A 59 -28.44 16.06 12.45
CA PHE A 59 -27.02 16.42 12.36
C PHE A 59 -26.36 16.39 13.74
N GLY A 60 -26.99 17.00 14.75
CA GLY A 60 -26.50 16.98 16.13
C GLY A 60 -26.38 15.57 16.72
N MET A 61 -27.34 14.68 16.46
CA MET A 61 -27.28 13.28 16.91
C MET A 61 -26.14 12.51 16.24
N LEU A 62 -25.93 12.68 14.94
CA LEU A 62 -24.83 12.06 14.21
C LEU A 62 -23.47 12.53 14.75
N GLU A 63 -23.32 13.83 14.97
CA GLU A 63 -22.10 14.41 15.51
C GLU A 63 -21.82 13.96 16.94
N ALA A 64 -22.85 13.90 17.79
CA ALA A 64 -22.74 13.37 19.15
C ALA A 64 -22.36 11.89 19.13
N GLY A 65 -22.91 11.10 18.21
CA GLY A 65 -22.55 9.70 17.99
C GLY A 65 -21.06 9.55 17.62
N ILE A 66 -20.59 10.32 16.63
CA ILE A 66 -19.18 10.31 16.22
C ILE A 66 -18.26 10.76 17.37
N LEU A 67 -18.64 11.81 18.09
CA LEU A 67 -17.90 12.31 19.25
C LEU A 67 -17.78 11.23 20.32
N THR A 68 -18.87 10.51 20.59
CA THR A 68 -18.91 9.44 21.57
C THR A 68 -17.96 8.30 21.18
N ILE A 69 -17.95 7.90 19.91
CA ILE A 69 -17.01 6.88 19.40
C ILE A 69 -15.56 7.31 19.62
N PHE A 70 -15.21 8.56 19.29
CA PHE A 70 -13.86 9.07 19.51
C PHE A 70 -13.50 9.22 20.99
N ALA A 71 -14.44 9.64 21.84
CA ALA A 71 -14.24 9.74 23.28
C ALA A 71 -14.01 8.36 23.90
N VAL A 72 -14.82 7.36 23.55
CA VAL A 72 -14.64 5.97 24.00
C VAL A 72 -13.29 5.43 23.58
N GLU A 73 -12.86 5.71 22.33
CA GLU A 73 -11.54 5.30 21.85
C GLU A 73 -10.39 5.94 22.64
N LEU A 74 -10.45 7.26 22.89
CA LEU A 74 -9.45 7.96 23.69
C LEU A 74 -9.40 7.43 25.13
N ILE A 75 -10.56 7.23 25.76
CA ILE A 75 -10.66 6.67 27.13
C ILE A 75 -10.08 5.26 27.18
N ALA A 76 -10.44 4.40 26.21
CA ALA A 76 -9.93 3.04 26.16
C ALA A 76 -8.40 3.00 26.06
N ARG A 77 -7.79 3.88 25.25
CA ARG A 77 -6.32 4.01 25.16
C ARG A 77 -5.69 4.51 26.45
N LEU A 78 -6.31 5.51 27.08
CA LEU A 78 -5.80 6.09 28.32
C LEU A 78 -5.81 5.09 29.50
N VAL A 79 -6.85 4.24 29.57
CA VAL A 79 -6.93 3.16 30.56
C VAL A 79 -5.84 2.11 30.35
N VAL A 80 -5.46 1.85 29.09
CA VAL A 80 -4.36 0.93 28.76
C VAL A 80 -3.02 1.53 29.17
N ASP A 81 -2.71 2.75 28.73
CA ASP A 81 -1.46 3.44 29.03
C ASP A 81 -1.68 4.95 29.23
N ILE A 82 -1.53 5.42 30.47
CA ILE A 82 -1.72 6.83 30.84
C ILE A 82 -0.66 7.72 30.17
N ARG A 83 0.53 7.18 29.87
CA ARG A 83 1.60 7.93 29.19
C ARG A 83 1.25 8.21 27.72
N TYR A 84 0.22 7.56 27.17
CA TYR A 84 -0.27 7.83 25.82
C TYR A 84 -0.64 9.29 25.61
N PHE A 85 -1.17 9.97 26.63
CA PHE A 85 -1.56 11.38 26.55
C PHE A 85 -0.38 12.31 26.19
N LEU A 86 0.84 11.95 26.57
CA LEU A 86 2.06 12.71 26.29
C LEU A 86 2.69 12.38 24.92
N THR A 87 2.12 11.42 24.18
CA THR A 87 2.61 11.06 22.84
C THR A 87 2.01 11.96 21.76
N TRP A 88 2.68 12.07 20.62
CA TRP A 88 2.16 12.80 19.46
C TRP A 88 0.76 12.32 19.03
N TYR A 89 0.54 11.00 18.99
CA TYR A 89 -0.75 10.42 18.64
C TYR A 89 -1.83 10.69 19.69
N GLY A 90 -1.48 10.69 20.98
CA GLY A 90 -2.39 11.09 22.05
C GLY A 90 -2.81 12.56 21.93
N ALA A 91 -1.87 13.45 21.62
CA ALA A 91 -2.18 14.86 21.36
C ALA A 91 -3.13 15.03 20.17
N VAL A 92 -2.92 14.30 19.07
CA VAL A 92 -3.82 14.29 17.91
C VAL A 92 -5.23 13.83 18.29
N ASP A 93 -5.37 12.76 19.08
CA ASP A 93 -6.68 12.26 19.49
C ASP A 93 -7.43 13.25 20.39
N VAL A 94 -6.71 13.95 21.28
CA VAL A 94 -7.28 15.00 22.13
C VAL A 94 -7.72 16.19 21.29
N VAL A 95 -6.86 16.71 20.41
CA VAL A 95 -7.17 17.84 19.53
C VAL A 95 -8.39 17.55 18.62
N ALA A 96 -8.59 16.30 18.21
CA ALA A 96 -9.74 15.89 17.40
C ALA A 96 -11.09 15.94 18.15
N ILE A 97 -11.08 15.78 19.48
CA ILE A 97 -12.28 15.71 20.34
C ILE A 97 -12.53 17.06 21.03
N LEU A 98 -11.45 17.81 21.30
CA LEU A 98 -11.46 19.03 22.10
C LEU A 98 -12.48 20.08 21.62
N PRO A 99 -12.59 20.43 20.31
CA PRO A 99 -13.53 21.46 19.87
C PRO A 99 -14.97 21.13 20.24
N SER A 100 -15.37 19.88 20.01
CA SER A 100 -16.73 19.42 20.29
C SER A 100 -17.00 19.22 21.78
N LEU A 101 -15.99 18.87 22.56
CA LEU A 101 -16.13 18.80 24.01
C LEU A 101 -16.33 20.19 24.62
N ILE A 102 -15.59 21.20 24.13
CA ILE A 102 -15.75 22.60 24.54
C ILE A 102 -17.13 23.12 24.14
N GLU A 103 -17.58 22.83 22.91
CA GLU A 103 -18.94 23.19 22.47
C GLU A 103 -20.02 22.54 23.34
N PHE A 104 -19.88 21.26 23.70
CA PHE A 104 -20.83 20.58 24.57
C PHE A 104 -20.85 21.17 25.99
N ALA A 105 -19.69 21.49 26.55
CA ALA A 105 -19.58 22.02 27.91
C ALA A 105 -20.03 23.50 28.03
N LEU A 106 -19.67 24.34 27.06
CA LEU A 106 -19.92 25.78 27.10
C LEU A 106 -21.16 26.22 26.30
N GLY A 107 -21.61 25.42 25.34
CA GLY A 107 -22.75 25.74 24.48
C GLY A 107 -24.08 25.85 25.21
N ALA A 108 -24.21 25.20 26.38
CA ALA A 108 -25.38 25.35 27.25
C ALA A 108 -25.37 26.64 28.08
N LEU A 109 -24.20 27.26 28.31
CA LEU A 109 -24.06 28.43 29.18
C LEU A 109 -23.91 29.76 28.43
N ILE A 110 -23.37 29.76 27.20
CA ILE A 110 -22.98 31.03 26.54
C ILE A 110 -23.19 30.97 25.02
N ASN A 111 -24.04 31.84 24.49
CA ASN A 111 -24.21 32.08 23.04
C ASN A 111 -23.05 32.93 22.48
N LEU A 112 -21.82 32.39 22.52
CA LEU A 112 -20.65 33.09 22.00
C LEU A 112 -20.46 32.75 20.51
N SER A 113 -20.35 33.79 19.69
CA SER A 113 -19.92 33.71 18.29
C SER A 113 -18.63 32.90 18.11
N ALA A 114 -17.78 32.87 19.13
CA ALA A 114 -16.55 32.08 19.18
C ALA A 114 -16.79 30.56 19.11
N LEU A 115 -17.90 30.04 19.65
CA LEU A 115 -18.25 28.61 19.58
C LEU A 115 -18.53 28.17 18.13
N ARG A 116 -18.96 29.09 17.25
CA ARG A 116 -19.15 28.78 15.82
C ARG A 116 -17.83 28.58 15.09
N VAL A 117 -16.74 29.17 15.58
CA VAL A 117 -15.41 28.97 14.99
C VAL A 117 -14.82 27.62 15.41
N LEU A 118 -15.14 27.14 16.62
CA LEU A 118 -14.76 25.79 17.10
C LEU A 118 -15.25 24.68 16.16
N ARG A 119 -16.40 24.88 15.54
CA ARG A 119 -16.96 23.95 14.55
C ARG A 119 -16.01 23.71 13.38
N LEU A 120 -15.26 24.72 12.95
CA LEU A 120 -14.28 24.61 11.86
C LEU A 120 -13.06 23.78 12.29
N PHE A 121 -12.68 23.83 13.57
CA PHE A 121 -11.58 23.01 14.09
C PHE A 121 -11.88 21.51 14.08
N ARG A 122 -13.13 21.08 13.81
CA ARG A 122 -13.46 19.66 13.59
C ARG A 122 -12.72 19.06 12.39
N PHE A 123 -12.19 19.87 11.45
CA PHE A 123 -11.25 19.39 10.43
C PHE A 123 -9.97 18.78 11.04
N ALA A 124 -9.60 19.14 12.27
CA ALA A 124 -8.48 18.51 12.97
C ALA A 124 -8.69 17.02 13.23
N ARG A 125 -9.95 16.51 13.17
CA ARG A 125 -10.25 15.07 13.18
C ARG A 125 -9.59 14.35 11.99
N ALA A 126 -9.34 15.03 10.87
CA ALA A 126 -8.59 14.48 9.75
C ALA A 126 -7.20 13.99 10.16
N LEU A 127 -6.56 14.60 11.17
CA LEU A 127 -5.25 14.18 11.67
C LEU A 127 -5.26 12.75 12.23
N LYS A 128 -6.41 12.22 12.68
CA LYS A 128 -6.52 10.82 13.12
C LYS A 128 -6.19 9.82 12.01
N PHE A 129 -6.35 10.18 10.73
CA PHE A 129 -5.93 9.31 9.62
C PHE A 129 -4.43 9.02 9.60
N LEU A 130 -3.60 9.94 10.11
CA LEU A 130 -2.14 9.76 10.19
C LEU A 130 -1.76 8.55 11.05
N ARG A 131 -2.63 8.17 12.00
CA ARG A 131 -2.45 6.99 12.84
C ARG A 131 -3.00 5.72 12.19
N SER A 132 -4.14 5.82 11.48
CA SER A 132 -4.79 4.67 10.84
C SER A 132 -4.02 4.13 9.63
N GLY A 133 -3.05 4.87 9.09
CA GLY A 133 -2.23 4.45 7.95
C GLY A 133 -1.46 3.13 8.16
N GLY A 134 -1.12 2.79 9.40
CA GLY A 134 -0.52 1.49 9.71
C GLY A 134 -1.52 0.33 9.82
N ALA A 135 -2.79 0.62 10.10
CA ALA A 135 -3.83 -0.38 10.36
C ALA A 135 -4.58 -0.82 9.09
N LEU A 136 -4.71 0.08 8.13
CA LEU A 136 -5.25 -0.25 6.82
C LEU A 136 -4.09 -0.80 6.00
N GLY A 137 -3.89 -2.11 5.97
CA GLY A 137 -2.83 -2.70 5.16
C GLY A 137 -2.94 -2.30 3.67
N GLY A 138 -1.84 -2.44 2.96
CA GLY A 138 -1.83 -2.24 1.51
C GLY A 138 -1.73 -0.78 1.07
N ILE A 139 -2.26 -0.51 -0.14
CA ILE A 139 -2.23 0.81 -0.77
C ILE A 139 -2.99 1.84 0.06
N ASN A 140 -4.11 1.43 0.68
CA ASN A 140 -4.96 2.32 1.46
C ASN A 140 -4.27 2.90 2.69
N GLY A 141 -3.40 2.12 3.37
CA GLY A 141 -2.61 2.60 4.50
C GLY A 141 -1.56 3.62 4.12
N ARG A 142 -0.83 3.34 3.04
CA ARG A 142 0.17 4.26 2.48
C ARG A 142 -0.47 5.55 1.97
N LEU A 143 -1.69 5.47 1.47
CA LEU A 143 -2.45 6.62 0.95
C LEU A 143 -3.17 7.43 2.05
N ALA A 144 -3.51 6.82 3.18
CA ALA A 144 -4.21 7.45 4.30
C ALA A 144 -3.67 8.83 4.71
N PRO A 145 -2.35 9.06 4.88
CA PRO A 145 -1.84 10.38 5.25
C PRO A 145 -2.08 11.45 4.18
N ALA A 146 -1.97 11.11 2.89
CA ALA A 146 -2.23 12.04 1.80
C ALA A 146 -3.73 12.41 1.72
N LEU A 147 -4.62 11.43 1.94
CA LEU A 147 -6.06 11.68 2.06
C LEU A 147 -6.40 12.55 3.26
N ALA A 148 -5.77 12.30 4.41
CA ALA A 148 -5.93 13.11 5.62
C ALA A 148 -5.61 14.58 5.37
N LEU A 149 -4.44 14.82 4.76
CA LEU A 149 -3.94 16.15 4.46
C LEU A 149 -4.88 16.86 3.49
N THR A 150 -5.37 16.15 2.47
CA THR A 150 -6.28 16.68 1.46
C THR A 150 -7.65 17.01 2.04
N LEU A 151 -8.23 16.11 2.83
CA LEU A 151 -9.50 16.32 3.53
C LEU A 151 -9.42 17.52 4.47
N GLY A 152 -8.35 17.61 5.26
CA GLY A 152 -8.12 18.73 6.17
C GLY A 152 -7.92 20.05 5.43
N LEU A 153 -7.03 20.08 4.44
CA LEU A 153 -6.71 21.29 3.67
C LEU A 153 -7.93 21.77 2.87
N LYS A 154 -8.59 20.88 2.12
CA LYS A 154 -9.78 21.24 1.35
C LYS A 154 -10.93 21.68 2.24
N GLY A 155 -11.06 21.03 3.40
CA GLY A 155 -12.00 21.44 4.43
C GLY A 155 -11.82 22.89 4.88
N VAL A 156 -10.58 23.25 5.22
CA VAL A 156 -10.22 24.63 5.58
C VAL A 156 -10.50 25.59 4.42
N VAL A 157 -10.15 25.21 3.19
CA VAL A 157 -10.45 26.01 1.99
C VAL A 157 -11.96 26.25 1.86
N VAL A 158 -12.79 25.21 1.98
CA VAL A 158 -14.26 25.33 1.90
C VAL A 158 -14.82 26.24 2.99
N ALA A 159 -14.24 26.25 4.19
CA ALA A 159 -14.65 27.16 5.26
C ALA A 159 -14.34 28.64 4.91
N PHE A 160 -13.24 28.88 4.21
CA PHE A 160 -12.88 30.22 3.74
C PHE A 160 -13.64 30.65 2.48
N GLU A 161 -14.03 29.72 1.61
CA GLU A 161 -14.81 29.98 0.37
C GLU A 161 -16.13 30.75 0.64
N VAL A 162 -16.72 30.61 1.83
CA VAL A 162 -17.96 31.33 2.21
C VAL A 162 -17.69 32.81 2.54
N LYS A 163 -16.45 33.20 2.75
CA LYS A 163 -16.12 34.59 3.13
C LYS A 163 -16.06 35.51 1.91
N PRO A 164 -16.58 36.75 2.01
CA PRO A 164 -16.62 37.68 0.88
C PRO A 164 -15.26 38.05 0.28
N TRP A 165 -14.17 37.91 1.05
CA TRP A 165 -12.81 38.20 0.62
C TRP A 165 -12.15 37.06 -0.16
N TRP A 166 -12.78 35.88 -0.23
CA TRP A 166 -12.22 34.76 -0.95
C TRP A 166 -12.29 35.02 -2.47
N PRO A 167 -11.18 34.86 -3.21
CA PRO A 167 -11.17 35.15 -4.64
C PRO A 167 -12.11 34.19 -5.39
N ALA A 168 -12.99 34.76 -6.20
CA ALA A 168 -13.77 33.99 -7.17
C ALA A 168 -12.82 33.51 -8.27
N VAL A 169 -12.46 32.24 -8.22
CA VAL A 169 -11.64 31.61 -9.27
C VAL A 169 -12.52 31.41 -10.51
N GLY A 170 -12.04 31.84 -11.68
CA GLY A 170 -12.76 31.66 -12.94
C GLY A 170 -12.89 30.19 -13.36
N ASP A 171 -13.48 29.94 -14.53
CA ASP A 171 -13.67 28.58 -15.04
C ASP A 171 -12.34 27.93 -15.48
N LEU A 172 -11.63 27.34 -14.51
CA LEU A 172 -10.43 26.52 -14.74
C LEU A 172 -10.78 25.08 -15.13
N SER A 173 -12.06 24.73 -15.30
CA SER A 173 -12.48 23.34 -15.52
C SER A 173 -11.83 22.73 -16.77
N LEU A 174 -11.67 23.52 -17.84
CA LEU A 174 -10.98 23.09 -19.06
C LEU A 174 -9.49 22.78 -18.80
N VAL A 175 -8.77 23.70 -18.14
CA VAL A 175 -7.33 23.55 -17.87
C VAL A 175 -7.08 22.38 -16.93
N ILE A 176 -7.90 22.26 -15.88
CA ILE A 176 -7.86 21.14 -14.93
C ILE A 176 -8.17 19.82 -15.66
N GLY A 177 -9.20 19.79 -16.51
CA GLY A 177 -9.56 18.61 -17.29
C GLY A 177 -8.45 18.15 -18.23
N VAL A 178 -7.89 19.07 -19.03
CA VAL A 178 -6.80 18.75 -19.99
C VAL A 178 -5.54 18.30 -19.26
N SER A 179 -5.14 19.01 -18.20
CA SER A 179 -3.94 18.65 -17.41
C SER A 179 -4.13 17.32 -16.65
N GLY A 180 -5.32 17.08 -16.09
CA GLY A 180 -5.67 15.83 -15.43
C GLY A 180 -5.64 14.64 -16.37
N PHE A 181 -6.17 14.81 -17.60
CA PHE A 181 -6.13 13.78 -18.63
C PHE A 181 -4.70 13.46 -19.07
N ALA A 182 -3.87 14.48 -19.31
CA ALA A 182 -2.46 14.31 -19.64
C ALA A 182 -1.71 13.56 -18.52
N LEU A 183 -1.97 13.92 -17.26
CA LEU A 183 -1.37 13.24 -16.11
C LEU A 183 -1.80 11.77 -16.00
N ALA A 184 -3.09 11.48 -16.25
CA ALA A 184 -3.61 10.12 -16.26
C ALA A 184 -2.94 9.26 -17.35
N ILE A 185 -2.72 9.80 -18.55
CA ILE A 185 -1.98 9.11 -19.62
C ILE A 185 -0.53 8.85 -19.20
N LEU A 186 0.15 9.83 -18.60
CA LEU A 186 1.53 9.68 -18.15
C LEU A 186 1.67 8.58 -17.08
N LEU A 187 0.76 8.54 -16.11
CA LEU A 187 0.74 7.49 -15.09
C LEU A 187 0.38 6.13 -15.69
N GLY A 188 -0.61 6.06 -16.57
CA GLY A 188 -1.01 4.81 -17.24
C GLY A 188 0.08 4.24 -18.15
N THR A 189 0.83 5.09 -18.86
CA THR A 189 1.98 4.67 -19.67
C THR A 189 3.13 4.20 -18.81
N LYS A 190 3.43 4.87 -17.68
CA LYS A 190 4.42 4.39 -16.71
C LYS A 190 4.01 3.03 -16.14
N LEU A 191 2.75 2.87 -15.72
CA LEU A 191 2.22 1.61 -15.21
C LEU A 191 2.44 0.49 -16.23
N ARG A 192 2.04 0.69 -17.49
CA ARG A 192 2.25 -0.30 -18.56
C ARG A 192 3.71 -0.69 -18.73
N VAL A 193 4.64 0.28 -18.71
CA VAL A 193 6.07 0.01 -18.82
C VAL A 193 6.52 -0.85 -17.65
N VAL A 194 6.22 -0.43 -16.42
CA VAL A 194 6.63 -1.13 -15.20
C VAL A 194 6.07 -2.56 -15.15
N THR A 195 4.78 -2.75 -15.46
CA THR A 195 4.16 -4.07 -15.60
C THR A 195 4.88 -4.93 -16.64
N GLY A 196 5.25 -4.37 -17.79
CA GLY A 196 6.04 -5.09 -18.79
C GLY A 196 7.43 -5.49 -18.30
N ARG A 197 8.07 -4.67 -17.44
CA ARG A 197 9.35 -5.03 -16.82
C ARG A 197 9.20 -6.19 -15.84
N LEU A 198 8.13 -6.20 -15.05
CA LEU A 198 7.80 -7.25 -14.09
C LEU A 198 7.64 -8.60 -14.82
N TYR A 199 6.75 -8.66 -15.81
CA TYR A 199 6.50 -9.88 -16.58
C TYR A 199 7.74 -10.37 -17.34
N ALA A 200 8.58 -9.46 -17.85
CA ALA A 200 9.83 -9.87 -18.51
C ALA A 200 10.80 -10.62 -17.55
N VAL A 201 10.80 -10.29 -16.26
CA VAL A 201 11.59 -11.01 -15.24
C VAL A 201 10.97 -12.37 -14.94
N GLU A 202 9.64 -12.44 -14.78
CA GLU A 202 8.91 -13.70 -14.57
C GLU A 202 9.10 -14.67 -15.75
N ASP A 203 8.95 -14.19 -16.98
CA ASP A 203 9.14 -14.98 -18.19
C ASP A 203 10.58 -15.51 -18.31
N ALA A 204 11.57 -14.68 -17.97
CA ALA A 204 12.97 -15.10 -17.96
C ALA A 204 13.22 -16.16 -16.88
N LEU A 205 12.64 -15.98 -15.68
CA LEU A 205 12.77 -16.94 -14.59
C LEU A 205 12.15 -18.29 -14.97
N CYS A 206 10.97 -18.28 -15.60
CA CYS A 206 10.33 -19.48 -16.12
C CYS A 206 11.20 -20.21 -17.16
N ARG A 207 11.84 -19.49 -18.08
CA ARG A 207 12.78 -20.08 -19.05
C ARG A 207 14.02 -20.68 -18.37
N VAL A 208 14.58 -19.98 -17.38
CA VAL A 208 15.71 -20.49 -16.57
C VAL A 208 15.32 -21.79 -15.88
N VAL A 209 14.18 -21.81 -15.17
CA VAL A 209 13.69 -23.02 -14.48
C VAL A 209 13.39 -24.16 -15.46
N GLY A 210 12.84 -23.86 -16.64
CA GLY A 210 12.65 -24.85 -17.71
C GLY A 210 13.98 -25.50 -18.12
N ALA A 211 15.00 -24.68 -18.38
CA ALA A 211 16.33 -25.18 -18.72
C ALA A 211 16.97 -26.00 -17.58
N LEU A 212 16.78 -25.60 -16.32
CA LEU A 212 17.24 -26.39 -15.16
C LEU A 212 16.58 -27.78 -15.11
N ARG A 213 15.27 -27.85 -15.39
CA ARG A 213 14.53 -29.11 -15.42
C ARG A 213 15.01 -30.02 -16.54
N ASP A 214 15.43 -29.48 -17.67
CA ASP A 214 16.00 -30.29 -18.76
C ASP A 214 17.41 -30.80 -18.41
N MET A 215 18.21 -29.97 -17.74
CA MET A 215 19.58 -30.31 -17.32
C MET A 215 19.65 -31.19 -16.07
N ARG A 216 18.53 -31.48 -15.38
CA ARG A 216 18.52 -32.21 -14.09
C ARG A 216 19.14 -33.61 -14.14
N TRP A 217 19.13 -34.26 -15.31
CA TRP A 217 19.67 -35.61 -15.50
C TRP A 217 21.16 -35.62 -15.86
N ALA A 218 21.86 -34.50 -15.70
CA ALA A 218 23.28 -34.33 -16.01
C ALA A 218 24.23 -34.97 -14.99
N GLY A 219 24.04 -36.25 -14.65
CA GLY A 219 25.01 -37.07 -13.89
C GLY A 219 25.60 -36.37 -12.66
N ALA A 220 26.90 -36.05 -12.71
CA ALA A 220 27.62 -35.43 -11.60
C ALA A 220 27.29 -33.94 -11.39
N ALA A 221 26.71 -33.25 -12.38
CA ALA A 221 26.36 -31.83 -12.30
C ALA A 221 25.02 -31.55 -11.61
N THR A 222 24.21 -32.58 -11.30
CA THR A 222 22.89 -32.41 -10.66
C THR A 222 22.99 -31.73 -9.29
N GLN A 223 24.02 -32.04 -8.49
CA GLN A 223 24.24 -31.39 -7.20
C GLN A 223 24.61 -29.91 -7.36
N ASP A 224 25.44 -29.59 -8.36
CA ASP A 224 25.83 -28.21 -8.66
C ASP A 224 24.63 -27.39 -9.14
N ILE A 225 23.78 -27.95 -10.01
CA ILE A 225 22.51 -27.37 -10.48
C ILE A 225 21.60 -27.04 -9.29
N ARG A 226 21.44 -27.97 -8.35
CA ARG A 226 20.60 -27.78 -7.16
C ARG A 226 21.15 -26.68 -6.25
N SER A 227 22.46 -26.72 -5.95
CA SER A 227 23.10 -25.70 -5.12
C SER A 227 23.02 -24.30 -5.74
N TRP A 228 23.09 -24.24 -7.08
CA TRP A 228 22.95 -23.01 -7.84
C TRP A 228 21.50 -22.49 -7.81
N GLY A 229 20.50 -23.36 -7.96
CA GLY A 229 19.08 -23.00 -7.90
C GLY A 229 18.68 -22.36 -6.55
N VAL A 230 19.19 -22.90 -5.43
CA VAL A 230 19.00 -22.30 -4.10
C VAL A 230 19.73 -20.96 -3.99
N SER A 231 20.94 -20.87 -4.53
CA SER A 231 21.72 -19.62 -4.52
C SER A 231 21.05 -18.52 -5.34
N LEU A 232 20.43 -18.87 -6.48
CA LEU A 232 19.67 -17.94 -7.31
C LEU A 232 18.44 -17.43 -6.56
N GLU A 233 17.66 -18.32 -5.94
CA GLU A 233 16.49 -17.94 -5.14
C GLU A 233 16.87 -16.93 -4.04
N GLN A 234 17.96 -17.20 -3.31
CA GLN A 234 18.47 -16.29 -2.27
C GLN A 234 18.92 -14.94 -2.85
N ALA A 235 19.62 -14.95 -3.99
CA ALA A 235 20.07 -13.73 -4.65
C ALA A 235 18.91 -12.88 -5.20
N LEU A 236 17.81 -13.49 -5.61
CA LEU A 236 16.60 -12.79 -6.06
C LEU A 236 15.78 -12.23 -4.90
N LYS A 237 15.75 -12.93 -3.75
CA LYS A 237 15.07 -12.45 -2.53
C LYS A 237 15.81 -11.29 -1.86
N ASP A 238 17.13 -11.21 -2.02
CA ASP A 238 17.96 -10.12 -1.51
C ASP A 238 18.96 -9.63 -2.59
N PRO A 239 18.50 -8.79 -3.54
CA PRO A 239 19.30 -8.34 -4.68
C PRO A 239 20.27 -7.23 -4.25
N THR A 240 21.38 -7.61 -3.62
CA THR A 240 22.49 -6.71 -3.31
C THR A 240 23.63 -6.88 -4.32
N PRO A 241 24.41 -5.82 -4.65
CA PRO A 241 25.58 -5.94 -5.52
C PRO A 241 26.53 -7.11 -5.18
N PRO A 242 26.88 -7.39 -3.90
CA PRO A 242 27.72 -8.55 -3.57
C PRO A 242 27.02 -9.89 -3.82
N ASN A 243 25.71 -10.03 -3.51
CA ASN A 243 24.96 -11.27 -3.77
C ASN A 243 24.89 -11.54 -5.28
N ILE A 244 24.63 -10.51 -6.09
CA ILE A 244 24.58 -10.60 -7.54
C ILE A 244 25.97 -10.95 -8.14
N ALA A 245 27.06 -10.40 -7.59
CA ALA A 245 28.41 -10.79 -7.98
C ALA A 245 28.72 -12.25 -7.59
N GLY A 246 28.26 -12.69 -6.41
CA GLY A 246 28.40 -14.05 -5.93
C GLY A 246 27.72 -15.08 -6.81
N ILE A 247 26.47 -14.83 -7.22
CA ILE A 247 25.73 -15.73 -8.11
C ILE A 247 26.35 -15.77 -9.51
N ARG A 248 26.87 -14.66 -10.05
CA ARG A 248 27.64 -14.67 -11.32
C ARG A 248 28.83 -15.63 -11.25
N CYS A 249 29.60 -15.58 -10.17
CA CYS A 249 30.72 -16.50 -9.96
C CYS A 249 30.26 -17.96 -9.86
N ARG A 250 29.14 -18.23 -9.18
CA ARG A 250 28.55 -19.57 -9.11
C ARG A 250 28.05 -20.05 -10.48
N THR A 251 27.48 -19.16 -11.30
CA THR A 251 27.05 -19.47 -12.67
C THR A 251 28.24 -19.90 -13.54
N SER A 252 29.39 -19.21 -13.44
CA SER A 252 30.60 -19.63 -14.16
C SER A 252 31.16 -20.98 -13.68
N LYS A 253 31.03 -21.30 -12.38
CA LYS A 253 31.39 -22.63 -11.87
C LYS A 253 30.45 -23.71 -12.37
N LEU A 254 29.15 -23.44 -12.40
CA LEU A 254 28.14 -24.34 -12.94
C LEU A 254 28.41 -24.65 -14.42
N GLU A 255 28.77 -23.63 -15.20
CA GLU A 255 29.16 -23.79 -16.62
C GLU A 255 30.33 -24.78 -16.78
N GLN A 256 31.39 -24.64 -15.98
CA GLN A 256 32.52 -25.57 -16.00
C GLN A 256 32.13 -27.00 -15.64
N SER A 257 31.18 -27.19 -14.72
CA SER A 257 30.66 -28.52 -14.37
C SER A 257 29.82 -29.11 -15.50
N LEU A 258 28.98 -28.30 -16.16
CA LEU A 258 28.18 -28.73 -17.31
C LEU A 258 29.05 -29.11 -18.53
N GLU A 259 30.12 -28.36 -18.78
CA GLU A 259 31.08 -28.68 -19.85
C GLU A 259 31.77 -30.04 -19.63
N LYS A 260 32.10 -30.40 -18.39
CA LYS A 260 32.66 -31.72 -18.05
C LYS A 260 31.71 -32.87 -18.39
N GLU A 261 30.41 -32.64 -18.24
CA GLU A 261 29.33 -33.58 -18.59
C GLU A 261 28.94 -33.51 -20.08
N LYS A 262 29.73 -32.82 -20.92
CA LYS A 262 29.49 -32.61 -22.36
C LYS A 262 28.20 -31.83 -22.68
N ILE A 263 27.66 -31.09 -21.71
CA ILE A 263 26.57 -30.14 -21.91
C ILE A 263 27.23 -28.79 -22.27
N GLY A 264 27.55 -28.64 -23.55
CA GLY A 264 28.36 -27.52 -24.05
C GLY A 264 27.58 -26.23 -24.34
N GLY A 265 28.36 -25.18 -24.63
CA GLY A 265 27.92 -23.80 -24.79
C GLY A 265 26.65 -23.56 -25.64
N PRO A 266 26.45 -24.16 -26.83
CA PRO A 266 25.24 -23.90 -27.62
C PRO A 266 23.94 -24.29 -26.90
N ASN A 267 23.99 -25.35 -26.08
CA ASN A 267 22.83 -25.85 -25.36
C ASN A 267 22.53 -25.04 -24.09
N THR A 268 23.56 -24.41 -23.50
CA THR A 268 23.43 -23.62 -22.26
C THR A 268 23.38 -22.10 -22.52
N ALA A 269 23.71 -21.64 -23.73
CA ALA A 269 23.77 -20.22 -24.07
C ALA A 269 22.44 -19.49 -23.80
N GLY A 270 21.31 -20.13 -24.08
CA GLY A 270 19.98 -19.59 -23.77
C GLY A 270 19.77 -19.39 -22.26
N PHE A 271 20.14 -20.40 -21.46
CA PHE A 271 20.11 -20.35 -20.00
C PHE A 271 21.00 -19.22 -19.46
N HIS A 272 22.27 -19.15 -19.87
CA HIS A 272 23.19 -18.11 -19.41
C HIS A 272 22.72 -16.70 -19.76
N ARG A 273 22.16 -16.52 -20.97
CA ARG A 273 21.58 -15.25 -21.39
C ARG A 273 20.40 -14.83 -20.51
N ASP A 274 19.48 -15.75 -20.22
CA ASP A 274 18.30 -15.45 -19.39
C ASP A 274 18.69 -15.21 -17.92
N VAL A 275 19.67 -15.95 -17.38
CA VAL A 275 20.24 -15.70 -16.05
C VAL A 275 20.85 -14.30 -15.97
N GLU A 276 21.74 -13.95 -16.89
CA GLU A 276 22.41 -12.66 -16.88
C GLU A 276 21.40 -11.51 -17.09
N TYR A 277 20.36 -11.74 -17.90
CA TYR A 277 19.25 -10.80 -18.05
C TYR A 277 18.55 -10.51 -16.71
N ILE A 278 18.17 -11.54 -15.95
CA ILE A 278 17.52 -11.37 -14.64
C ILE A 278 18.45 -10.65 -13.66
N LEU A 279 19.70 -11.08 -13.58
CA LEU A 279 20.69 -10.50 -12.67
C LEU A 279 20.95 -9.01 -12.97
N HIS A 280 21.09 -8.66 -14.24
CA HIS A 280 21.20 -7.26 -14.64
C HIS A 280 19.93 -6.47 -14.32
N ARG A 281 18.75 -7.06 -14.56
CA ARG A 281 17.46 -6.40 -14.31
C ARG A 281 17.22 -6.14 -12.83
N SER A 282 17.66 -7.04 -11.95
CA SER A 282 17.51 -6.94 -10.49
C SER A 282 18.14 -5.67 -9.89
N LEU A 283 19.21 -5.16 -10.52
CA LEU A 283 19.90 -3.95 -10.09
C LEU A 283 19.40 -2.69 -10.81
N SER A 284 18.61 -2.84 -11.87
CA SER A 284 18.16 -1.73 -12.71
C SER A 284 16.98 -0.98 -12.09
N ARG A 285 17.15 0.32 -11.82
CA ARG A 285 16.09 1.21 -11.33
C ARG A 285 15.61 2.16 -12.43
N THR A 286 14.37 2.66 -12.34
CA THR A 286 13.98 3.76 -13.23
C THR A 286 14.84 5.01 -12.96
N PRO A 287 15.02 5.87 -13.98
CA PRO A 287 15.68 7.15 -13.79
C PRO A 287 14.91 7.98 -12.74
N GLN A 288 15.57 8.28 -11.61
CA GLN A 288 14.98 8.96 -10.46
C GLN A 288 14.35 10.33 -10.81
N LEU A 289 14.87 10.99 -11.86
CA LEU A 289 14.34 12.27 -12.33
C LEU A 289 12.88 12.14 -12.78
N TYR A 290 12.55 11.07 -13.52
CA TYR A 290 11.21 10.81 -14.03
C TYR A 290 10.22 10.59 -12.89
N GLU A 291 10.63 9.83 -11.87
CA GLU A 291 9.80 9.56 -10.70
C GLU A 291 9.54 10.81 -9.86
N ARG A 292 10.58 11.61 -9.61
CA ARG A 292 10.45 12.89 -8.90
C ARG A 292 9.56 13.85 -9.67
N TYR A 293 9.72 13.93 -10.99
CA TYR A 293 8.89 14.78 -11.84
C TYR A 293 7.41 14.39 -11.79
N LEU A 294 7.08 13.09 -11.91
CA LEU A 294 5.70 12.62 -11.76
C LEU A 294 5.12 12.91 -10.38
N ARG A 295 5.92 12.73 -9.31
CA ARG A 295 5.50 13.08 -7.95
C ARG A 295 5.18 14.57 -7.85
N TYR A 296 6.05 15.44 -8.38
CA TYR A 296 5.83 16.88 -8.35
C TYR A 296 4.58 17.30 -9.13
N ILE A 297 4.37 16.78 -10.34
CA ILE A 297 3.17 17.12 -11.12
C ILE A 297 1.92 16.67 -10.39
N THR A 298 1.88 15.44 -9.87
CA THR A 298 0.70 14.93 -9.15
C THR A 298 0.38 15.77 -7.92
N VAL A 299 1.39 16.17 -7.14
CA VAL A 299 1.19 17.04 -5.96
C VAL A 299 0.75 18.44 -6.39
N CYS A 300 1.37 19.03 -7.41
CA CYS A 300 0.99 20.36 -7.91
C CYS A 300 -0.45 20.35 -8.46
N TYR A 301 -0.81 19.37 -9.28
CA TYR A 301 -2.15 19.20 -9.84
C TYR A 301 -3.20 19.01 -8.73
N SER A 302 -2.92 18.15 -7.75
CA SER A 302 -3.79 17.98 -6.58
C SER A 302 -4.01 19.29 -5.83
N GLY A 303 -2.93 20.07 -5.62
CA GLY A 303 -3.01 21.39 -5.02
C GLY A 303 -3.90 22.35 -5.81
N VAL A 304 -3.73 22.43 -7.13
CA VAL A 304 -4.56 23.28 -8.00
C VAL A 304 -6.04 22.92 -7.87
N VAL A 305 -6.38 21.63 -7.84
CA VAL A 305 -7.80 21.20 -7.69
C VAL A 305 -8.35 21.54 -6.31
N ILE A 306 -7.55 21.36 -5.26
CA ILE A 306 -7.95 21.70 -3.88
C ILE A 306 -8.31 23.18 -3.75
N PHE A 307 -7.53 24.09 -4.35
CA PHE A 307 -7.80 25.54 -4.24
C PHE A 307 -8.77 26.08 -5.28
N SER A 308 -8.83 25.51 -6.49
CA SER A 308 -9.57 26.10 -7.60
C SER A 308 -11.03 25.64 -7.71
N VAL A 309 -11.36 24.39 -7.37
CA VAL A 309 -12.72 23.85 -7.57
C VAL A 309 -13.57 24.15 -6.34
N PRO A 310 -14.57 25.03 -6.40
CA PRO A 310 -15.31 25.42 -5.20
C PRO A 310 -16.30 24.33 -4.75
N GLY A 311 -16.54 24.27 -3.44
CA GLY A 311 -17.69 23.63 -2.83
C GLY A 311 -17.67 22.13 -2.66
N LEU A 312 -18.86 21.55 -2.50
CA LEU A 312 -19.03 20.13 -2.22
C LEU A 312 -18.51 19.26 -3.36
N THR A 313 -18.72 19.70 -4.60
CA THR A 313 -18.15 19.05 -5.79
C THR A 313 -16.63 19.06 -5.76
N GLY A 314 -16.00 20.19 -5.42
CA GLY A 314 -14.55 20.28 -5.22
C GLY A 314 -14.03 19.44 -4.07
N PHE A 315 -14.79 19.34 -2.97
CA PHE A 315 -14.46 18.49 -1.83
C PHE A 315 -14.41 17.01 -2.25
N VAL A 316 -15.49 16.49 -2.86
CA VAL A 316 -15.56 15.11 -3.35
C VAL A 316 -14.51 14.86 -4.44
N ALA A 317 -14.33 15.78 -5.37
CA ALA A 317 -13.33 15.67 -6.43
C ALA A 317 -11.90 15.57 -5.87
N SER A 318 -11.54 16.35 -4.85
CA SER A 318 -10.20 16.31 -4.25
C SER A 318 -9.89 14.96 -3.60
N ILE A 319 -10.88 14.35 -2.93
CA ILE A 319 -10.75 13.02 -2.33
C ILE A 319 -10.55 11.97 -3.41
N LEU A 320 -11.42 11.98 -4.42
CA LEU A 320 -11.35 11.02 -5.52
C LEU A 320 -10.04 11.15 -6.29
N LEU A 321 -9.58 12.38 -6.52
CA LEU A 321 -8.34 12.67 -7.21
C LEU A 321 -7.13 12.10 -6.47
N VAL A 322 -7.03 12.32 -5.16
CA VAL A 322 -5.93 11.76 -4.36
C VAL A 322 -6.03 10.24 -4.28
N TYR A 323 -7.24 9.70 -4.19
CA TYR A 323 -7.43 8.25 -4.19
C TYR A 323 -6.97 7.60 -5.50
N VAL A 324 -7.39 8.15 -6.64
CA VAL A 324 -7.06 7.61 -7.97
C VAL A 324 -5.61 7.89 -8.34
N LEU A 325 -5.18 9.16 -8.35
CA LEU A 325 -3.84 9.54 -8.81
C LEU A 325 -2.77 9.18 -7.79
N GLY A 326 -3.03 9.41 -6.51
CA GLY A 326 -2.11 9.02 -5.42
C GLY A 326 -2.01 7.50 -5.29
N GLY A 327 -3.13 6.79 -5.35
CA GLY A 327 -3.14 5.33 -5.34
C GLY A 327 -2.39 4.73 -6.53
N MET A 328 -2.63 5.23 -7.74
CA MET A 328 -1.89 4.80 -8.94
C MET A 328 -0.39 5.13 -8.85
N TYR A 329 -0.02 6.30 -8.34
CA TYR A 329 1.39 6.62 -8.10
C TYR A 329 2.06 5.63 -7.15
N LEU A 330 1.43 5.34 -6.01
CA LEU A 330 1.95 4.38 -5.02
C LEU A 330 2.04 2.97 -5.59
N LEU A 331 1.05 2.53 -6.38
CA LEU A 331 1.08 1.24 -7.07
C LEU A 331 2.27 1.17 -8.03
N ILE A 332 2.49 2.22 -8.83
CA ILE A 332 3.60 2.26 -9.78
C ILE A 332 4.97 2.27 -9.07
N GLU A 333 5.09 3.02 -7.97
CA GLU A 333 6.32 3.06 -7.15
C GLU A 333 6.64 1.69 -6.56
N ASP A 334 5.63 0.95 -6.12
CA ASP A 334 5.77 -0.41 -5.61
C ASP A 334 6.19 -1.40 -6.72
N MET A 335 5.50 -1.37 -7.86
CA MET A 335 5.83 -2.25 -8.99
C MET A 335 7.19 -1.95 -9.63
N ASP A 336 7.76 -0.76 -9.47
CA ASP A 336 9.09 -0.43 -10.00
C ASP A 336 10.23 -1.11 -9.22
N GLN A 337 9.92 -1.68 -8.06
CA GLN A 337 10.81 -2.50 -7.23
C GLN A 337 10.33 -3.96 -7.17
N PRO A 338 10.36 -4.67 -8.31
CA PRO A 338 9.69 -5.98 -8.47
C PRO A 338 10.27 -7.11 -7.59
N LEU A 339 11.47 -6.94 -7.04
CA LEU A 339 12.17 -7.91 -6.20
C LEU A 339 12.28 -7.47 -4.73
N ASP A 340 11.50 -6.46 -4.31
CA ASP A 340 11.37 -6.15 -2.88
C ASP A 340 10.33 -7.11 -2.25
N PHE A 341 10.80 -8.00 -1.38
CA PHE A 341 9.96 -8.93 -0.61
C PHE A 341 9.77 -8.47 0.84
N SER A 342 10.03 -7.19 1.14
CA SER A 342 9.73 -6.60 2.44
C SER A 342 8.24 -6.64 2.73
N ALA A 343 7.87 -6.64 4.02
CA ALA A 343 6.46 -6.58 4.46
C ALA A 343 5.70 -5.32 3.96
N SER A 344 6.42 -4.38 3.36
CA SER A 344 5.86 -3.16 2.79
C SER A 344 5.45 -3.34 1.32
N SER A 345 6.11 -4.22 0.58
CA SER A 345 5.86 -4.46 -0.85
C SER A 345 4.52 -5.17 -1.07
N LEU A 346 3.77 -4.74 -2.08
CA LEU A 346 2.43 -5.25 -2.40
C LEU A 346 2.42 -6.07 -3.68
N VAL A 347 3.30 -5.73 -4.61
CA VAL A 347 3.44 -6.41 -5.91
C VAL A 347 4.90 -6.82 -6.12
N SER A 348 5.16 -8.11 -6.02
CA SER A 348 6.47 -8.72 -6.27
C SER A 348 6.40 -9.73 -7.42
N VAL A 349 7.55 -10.02 -8.02
CA VAL A 349 7.73 -11.11 -9.00
C VAL A 349 7.32 -12.44 -8.36
N ASP A 350 6.58 -13.26 -9.11
CA ASP A 350 6.29 -14.62 -8.70
C ASP A 350 7.55 -15.51 -8.81
N LEU A 351 8.10 -15.88 -7.65
CA LEU A 351 9.23 -16.82 -7.56
C LEU A 351 8.78 -18.28 -7.43
N SER A 352 7.47 -18.57 -7.48
CA SER A 352 6.93 -19.93 -7.37
C SER A 352 7.61 -20.96 -8.29
N PRO A 353 8.00 -20.64 -9.55
CA PRO A 353 8.69 -21.59 -10.41
C PRO A 353 10.01 -22.12 -9.82
N ILE A 354 10.86 -21.24 -9.29
CA ILE A 354 12.16 -21.63 -8.73
C ILE A 354 12.00 -22.25 -7.33
N GLU A 355 11.06 -21.75 -6.52
CA GLU A 355 10.76 -22.32 -5.20
C GLU A 355 10.24 -23.76 -5.33
N THR A 356 9.36 -24.01 -6.31
CA THR A 356 8.85 -25.36 -6.60
C THR A 356 9.98 -26.27 -7.08
N PHE A 357 10.84 -25.80 -7.98
CA PHE A 357 12.02 -26.56 -8.43
C PHE A 357 12.93 -26.96 -7.26
N ASN A 358 13.29 -26.01 -6.41
CA ASN A 358 14.15 -26.24 -5.24
C ASN A 358 13.51 -27.20 -4.22
N ARG A 359 12.18 -27.12 -4.02
CA ARG A 359 11.45 -28.03 -3.13
C ARG A 359 11.39 -29.46 -3.69
N THR A 360 11.07 -29.64 -4.98
CA THR A 360 10.96 -30.97 -5.59
C THR A 360 12.30 -31.69 -5.61
N GLU A 361 13.38 -31.02 -5.99
CA GLU A 361 14.75 -31.58 -5.94
C GLU A 361 15.23 -31.81 -4.50
N GLY A 362 14.68 -31.05 -3.52
CA GLY A 362 14.85 -31.29 -2.10
C GLY A 362 14.23 -32.60 -1.60
N SER A 363 13.02 -32.92 -2.07
CA SER A 363 12.28 -34.12 -1.67
C SER A 363 12.76 -35.42 -2.32
N LEU A 364 13.46 -35.35 -3.45
CA LEU A 364 13.99 -36.53 -4.15
C LEU A 364 15.16 -37.21 -3.39
N GLU A 365 15.70 -36.56 -2.36
CA GLU A 365 16.72 -37.11 -1.45
C GLU A 365 16.16 -38.17 -0.49
N GLU A 366 14.82 -38.22 -0.31
CA GLU A 366 14.13 -39.18 0.56
C GLU A 366 13.52 -40.38 -0.20
N LEU A 367 13.59 -40.41 -1.53
CA LEU A 367 13.01 -41.48 -2.35
C LEU A 367 14.06 -42.55 -2.67
N PRO A 368 13.79 -43.84 -2.36
CA PRO A 368 14.73 -44.92 -2.66
C PRO A 368 14.95 -45.06 -4.17
N THR A 369 16.19 -45.38 -4.55
CA THR A 369 16.74 -45.50 -5.90
C THR A 369 16.23 -46.70 -6.71
N SER A 370 14.94 -47.04 -6.61
CA SER A 370 14.31 -48.10 -7.40
C SER A 370 13.14 -47.53 -8.20
N ILE A 371 13.36 -47.30 -9.49
CA ILE A 371 12.30 -47.03 -10.45
C ILE A 371 11.68 -48.36 -10.85
N GLU A 372 10.73 -48.83 -10.05
CA GLU A 372 9.63 -49.68 -10.54
C GLU A 372 8.33 -49.01 -10.08
N GLY A 373 7.63 -48.34 -11.00
CA GLY A 373 6.25 -47.93 -10.73
C GLY A 373 5.83 -46.48 -11.02
N VAL A 374 6.54 -45.70 -11.83
CA VAL A 374 5.97 -44.42 -12.34
C VAL A 374 5.30 -44.65 -13.69
N VAL A 375 4.20 -45.41 -13.67
CA VAL A 375 3.15 -45.31 -14.71
C VAL A 375 2.19 -44.23 -14.22
N GLY A 376 2.45 -42.98 -14.60
CA GLY A 376 1.66 -41.86 -14.12
C GLY A 376 1.99 -40.52 -14.79
N CYS A 377 2.39 -40.54 -16.05
CA CYS A 377 2.52 -39.34 -16.89
C CYS A 377 1.87 -39.56 -18.27
N ALA A 378 0.85 -40.42 -18.35
CA ALA A 378 -0.04 -40.52 -19.49
C ALA A 378 -1.35 -39.82 -19.11
N GLY A 379 -1.72 -38.83 -19.90
CA GLY A 379 -2.83 -37.92 -19.64
C GLY A 379 -4.15 -38.63 -19.33
N GLU A 380 -4.94 -37.95 -18.51
CA GLU A 380 -6.40 -38.04 -18.56
C GLU A 380 -6.87 -37.64 -19.96
N THR A 381 -6.83 -38.59 -20.90
CA THR A 381 -7.78 -38.61 -22.00
C THR A 381 -9.14 -38.89 -21.38
N ALA A 382 -9.81 -37.83 -20.94
CA ALA A 382 -11.23 -37.86 -20.66
C ALA A 382 -11.96 -38.26 -21.95
N GLY A 383 -12.39 -39.52 -22.00
CA GLY A 383 -13.28 -40.04 -23.01
C GLY A 383 -14.38 -40.84 -22.35
N VAL A 384 -15.59 -40.62 -22.84
CA VAL A 384 -16.78 -41.50 -22.77
C VAL A 384 -17.82 -41.14 -21.68
N ARG A 385 -18.73 -40.20 -21.96
CA ARG A 385 -20.06 -40.49 -22.54
C ARG A 385 -20.82 -39.23 -22.92
#